data_AF-O81604-F1
#
_entry.id   AF-O81604-F1
#
_cell.length_a   1.000
_cell.length_b   1.000
_cell.length_c   1.000
_cell.angle_alpha   90.00
_cell.angle_beta   90.00
_cell.angle_gamma   90.00
#
_symmetry.space_group_name_H-M   'P 1'
#
loop_
_entity.id
_entity.type
_entity.pdbx_description
1 polymer ?
#
loop_
_entity_poly.entity_id
_entity_poly.type
_entity_poly.pdbx_seq_one_letter_code
_entity_poly.pdbx_strand_id
1 'polypeptide(L)'
;MACGPVVDQRYLKDLEGARRDLASIIQRKNAAPVLLRLAFHDAANYNVTNNTGGVNGSVRLRQELSQPPNKGIEDGVKFCEEVKKKHPRVTYADIIQLAGVLAVELSGGPCIDFVPGRMDTNVADKLNIPNPRGGADHLRRTFYQMGLSDKDIVVLSGAHTLGRARKENSGFNGPFTRNTLKFDNSYFVELMRGETPGLVKFPTDKALVQDPVFRPLVELYARHEGAFFRDYAESHKKLSELGFTPSLHVWRWM
;
A
#
# COMPACT_ATOMS: atom_id res chain seq x y z
N MET A 1 -3.25 15.25 -24.34
CA MET A 1 -2.82 14.76 -23.01
C MET A 1 -3.55 15.57 -21.97
N ALA A 2 -4.31 14.94 -21.08
CA ALA A 2 -4.84 15.67 -19.92
C ALA A 2 -3.65 16.21 -19.12
N CYS A 3 -3.71 17.47 -18.69
CA CYS A 3 -2.71 18.04 -17.80
C CYS A 3 -3.05 17.60 -16.37
N GLY A 4 -2.04 17.23 -15.57
CA GLY A 4 -2.20 16.91 -14.14
C GLY A 4 -2.94 18.02 -13.37
N PRO A 5 -3.46 17.73 -12.16
CA PRO A 5 -4.03 18.79 -11.34
C PRO A 5 -2.99 19.89 -11.10
N VAL A 6 -3.43 21.15 -11.15
CA VAL A 6 -2.57 22.27 -10.76
C VAL A 6 -2.41 22.26 -9.25
N VAL A 7 -1.22 21.88 -8.76
CA VAL A 7 -0.88 21.86 -7.34
C VAL A 7 -0.51 23.28 -6.89
N ASP A 8 -1.53 24.12 -6.67
CA ASP A 8 -1.38 25.46 -6.12
C ASP A 8 -1.58 25.50 -4.58
N GLN A 9 -1.45 26.67 -3.96
CA GLN A 9 -1.66 26.82 -2.51
C GLN A 9 -3.07 26.39 -2.05
N ARG A 10 -4.09 26.46 -2.91
CA ARG A 10 -5.45 26.02 -2.57
C ARG A 10 -5.54 24.51 -2.59
N TYR A 11 -4.89 23.85 -3.55
CA TYR A 11 -4.74 22.39 -3.56
C TYR A 11 -4.06 21.90 -2.28
N LEU A 12 -2.93 22.52 -1.91
CA LEU A 12 -2.19 22.15 -0.69
C LEU A 12 -3.02 22.37 0.59
N LYS A 13 -3.78 23.47 0.66
CA LYS A 13 -4.67 23.74 1.80
C LYS A 13 -5.78 22.68 1.94
N ASP A 14 -6.40 22.28 0.82
CA ASP A 14 -7.43 21.23 0.84
C ASP A 14 -6.81 19.86 1.13
N LEU A 15 -5.60 19.58 0.63
CA LEU A 15 -4.86 18.35 0.92
C LEU A 15 -4.58 18.22 2.43
N GLU A 16 -4.25 19.32 3.11
CA GLU A 16 -4.06 19.34 4.56
C GLU A 16 -5.39 19.16 5.32
N GLY A 17 -6.51 19.62 4.74
CA GLY A 17 -7.85 19.26 5.19
C GLY A 17 -8.11 17.76 5.07
N ALA A 18 -7.82 17.17 3.91
CA ALA A 18 -7.98 15.76 3.63
C ALA A 18 -7.11 14.89 4.56
N ARG A 19 -5.86 15.30 4.83
CA ARG A 19 -4.95 14.65 5.79
C ARG A 19 -5.60 14.53 7.17
N ARG A 20 -6.18 15.61 7.69
CA ARG A 20 -6.83 15.62 9.01
C ARG A 20 -8.08 14.75 9.06
N ASP A 21 -8.91 14.78 8.01
CA ASP A 21 -10.10 13.93 7.93
C ASP A 21 -9.73 12.44 7.84
N LEU A 22 -8.72 12.08 7.02
CA LEU A 22 -8.19 10.72 6.92
C LEU A 22 -7.62 10.24 8.26
N ALA A 23 -6.82 11.05 8.94
CA ALA A 23 -6.27 10.72 10.26
C ALA A 23 -7.40 10.43 11.28
N SER A 24 -8.45 11.23 11.28
CA SER A 24 -9.64 11.01 12.12
C SER A 24 -10.34 9.69 11.79
N ILE A 25 -10.50 9.36 10.51
CA ILE A 25 -11.10 8.09 10.08
C ILE A 25 -10.23 6.91 10.51
N ILE A 26 -8.92 6.97 10.29
CA ILE A 26 -7.96 5.93 10.65
C ILE A 26 -8.08 5.58 12.14
N GLN A 27 -8.05 6.58 13.01
CA GLN A 27 -8.13 6.39 14.46
C GLN A 27 -9.51 5.92 14.92
N ARG A 28 -10.60 6.55 14.45
CA ARG A 28 -11.97 6.23 14.93
C ARG A 28 -12.49 4.90 14.42
N LYS A 29 -12.03 4.44 13.25
CA LYS A 29 -12.55 3.24 12.57
C LYS A 29 -11.54 2.10 12.54
N ASN A 30 -10.35 2.26 13.11
CA ASN A 30 -9.24 1.33 12.97
C ASN A 30 -8.97 1.00 11.48
N ALA A 31 -9.02 2.04 10.62
CA ALA A 31 -9.03 1.88 9.18
C ALA A 31 -7.63 1.75 8.55
N ALA A 32 -6.55 1.89 9.33
CA ALA A 32 -5.18 1.80 8.81
C ALA A 32 -4.95 0.54 7.95
N PRO A 33 -5.30 -0.70 8.37
CA PRO A 33 -5.02 -1.87 7.55
C PRO A 33 -5.75 -1.89 6.20
N VAL A 34 -7.01 -1.43 6.16
CA VAL A 34 -7.79 -1.43 4.90
C VAL A 34 -7.36 -0.30 3.97
N LEU A 35 -6.98 0.87 4.50
CA LEU A 35 -6.47 1.99 3.71
C LEU A 35 -5.07 1.72 3.15
N LEU A 36 -4.20 1.08 3.93
CA LEU A 36 -2.90 0.61 3.44
C LEU A 36 -3.06 -0.42 2.32
N ARG A 37 -3.98 -1.39 2.48
CA ARG A 37 -4.30 -2.36 1.44
C ARG A 37 -4.86 -1.67 0.19
N LEU A 38 -5.77 -0.71 0.34
CA LEU A 38 -6.34 0.04 -0.79
C LEU A 38 -5.23 0.75 -1.60
N ALA A 39 -4.33 1.46 -0.93
CA ALA A 39 -3.24 2.18 -1.58
C ALA A 39 -2.29 1.25 -2.35
N PHE A 40 -1.96 0.08 -1.77
CA PHE A 40 -1.19 -0.96 -2.48
C PHE A 40 -1.95 -1.47 -3.72
N HIS A 41 -3.25 -1.75 -3.59
CA HIS A 41 -4.04 -2.31 -4.68
C HIS A 41 -4.22 -1.34 -5.87
N ASP A 42 -4.25 -0.02 -5.60
CA ASP A 42 -4.20 1.00 -6.65
C ASP A 42 -2.83 0.99 -7.36
N ALA A 43 -1.73 1.03 -6.58
CA ALA A 43 -0.37 1.08 -7.11
C ALA A 43 0.06 -0.19 -7.89
N ALA A 44 -0.36 -1.37 -7.42
CA ALA A 44 0.14 -2.66 -7.88
C ALA A 44 -0.23 -2.98 -9.34
N ASN A 45 -1.18 -2.26 -9.94
CA ASN A 45 -1.57 -2.45 -11.33
C ASN A 45 -0.59 -1.82 -12.34
N TYR A 46 0.41 -1.07 -11.85
CA TYR A 46 1.41 -0.45 -12.73
C TYR A 46 2.19 -1.49 -13.55
N ASN A 47 2.37 -1.18 -14.83
CA ASN A 47 3.20 -1.93 -15.75
C ASN A 47 4.25 -1.01 -16.37
N VAL A 48 5.51 -1.22 -15.97
CA VAL A 48 6.65 -0.41 -16.41
C VAL A 48 6.94 -0.53 -17.91
N THR A 49 6.58 -1.66 -18.54
CA THR A 49 6.88 -1.93 -19.95
C THR A 49 6.07 -1.04 -20.90
N ASN A 50 4.81 -0.76 -20.56
CA ASN A 50 3.92 0.04 -21.40
C ASN A 50 3.41 1.32 -20.71
N ASN A 51 3.90 1.60 -19.49
CA ASN A 51 3.53 2.75 -18.67
C ASN A 51 2.01 2.89 -18.47
N THR A 52 1.36 1.78 -18.14
CA THR A 52 -0.08 1.74 -17.85
C THR A 52 -0.35 1.38 -16.39
N GLY A 53 -1.49 1.82 -15.90
CA GLY A 53 -1.94 1.66 -14.52
C GLY A 53 -1.14 2.42 -13.47
N GLY A 54 -1.30 2.02 -12.20
CA GLY A 54 -0.56 2.59 -11.07
C GLY A 54 -1.41 3.55 -10.24
N VAL A 55 -0.77 4.53 -9.63
CA VAL A 55 -1.37 5.40 -8.61
C VAL A 55 -2.27 6.50 -9.18
N ASN A 56 -3.37 6.10 -9.81
CA ASN A 56 -4.28 6.95 -10.57
C ASN A 56 -5.73 6.90 -10.05
N GLY A 57 -5.97 6.21 -8.93
CA GLY A 57 -7.28 6.08 -8.31
C GLY A 57 -8.27 5.19 -9.08
N SER A 58 -7.81 4.35 -10.02
CA SER A 58 -8.67 3.43 -10.79
C SER A 58 -9.36 2.40 -9.90
N VAL A 59 -8.75 2.04 -8.76
CA VAL A 59 -9.24 1.01 -7.84
C VAL A 59 -10.65 1.29 -7.30
N ARG A 60 -11.08 2.56 -7.30
CA ARG A 60 -12.44 2.98 -6.90
C ARG A 60 -13.50 2.66 -7.95
N LEU A 61 -13.10 2.46 -9.21
CA LEU A 61 -14.01 2.26 -10.33
C LEU A 61 -14.65 0.89 -10.19
N ARG A 62 -15.98 0.81 -10.36
CA ARG A 62 -16.77 -0.40 -10.12
C ARG A 62 -16.21 -1.62 -10.84
N GLN A 63 -15.76 -1.45 -12.09
CA GLN A 63 -15.20 -2.51 -12.92
C GLN A 63 -13.95 -3.13 -12.31
N GLU A 64 -13.12 -2.34 -11.64
CA GLU A 64 -11.91 -2.81 -10.97
C GLU A 64 -12.20 -3.27 -9.54
N LEU A 65 -12.97 -2.49 -8.79
CA LEU A 65 -13.33 -2.78 -7.39
C LEU A 65 -14.06 -4.12 -7.24
N SER A 66 -14.92 -4.49 -8.21
CA SER A 66 -15.67 -5.76 -8.14
C SER A 66 -14.83 -7.00 -8.45
N GLN A 67 -13.58 -6.85 -8.88
CA GLN A 67 -12.74 -7.98 -9.24
C GLN A 67 -12.33 -8.78 -7.98
N PRO A 68 -12.21 -10.12 -8.07
CA PRO A 68 -11.96 -10.97 -6.90
C PRO A 68 -10.74 -10.57 -6.03
N PRO A 69 -9.58 -10.16 -6.58
CA PRO A 69 -8.44 -9.73 -5.75
C PRO A 69 -8.74 -8.51 -4.86
N ASN A 70 -9.66 -7.63 -5.30
CA ASN A 70 -10.05 -6.41 -4.61
C ASN A 70 -11.18 -6.62 -3.59
N LYS A 71 -11.63 -7.85 -3.37
CA LYS A 71 -12.67 -8.10 -2.36
C LYS A 71 -12.20 -7.69 -0.96
N GLY A 72 -12.99 -6.88 -0.28
CA GLY A 72 -12.72 -6.40 1.08
C GLY A 72 -12.00 -5.05 1.19
N ILE A 73 -11.74 -4.33 0.09
CA ILE A 73 -11.24 -2.94 0.13
C ILE A 73 -12.35 -1.89 -0.08
N GLU A 74 -13.59 -2.31 -0.24
CA GLU A 74 -14.75 -1.45 -0.52
C GLU A 74 -14.97 -0.41 0.59
N ASP A 75 -14.73 -0.79 1.85
CA ASP A 75 -14.83 0.16 2.98
C ASP A 75 -13.72 1.22 2.93
N GLY A 76 -12.52 0.86 2.47
CA GLY A 76 -11.45 1.83 2.22
C GLY A 76 -11.84 2.86 1.16
N VAL A 77 -12.47 2.40 0.06
CA VAL A 77 -12.99 3.30 -0.99
C VAL A 77 -14.07 4.22 -0.41
N LYS A 78 -15.02 3.70 0.38
CA LYS A 78 -16.06 4.53 1.02
C LYS A 78 -15.47 5.61 1.92
N PHE A 79 -14.43 5.30 2.70
CA PHE A 79 -13.74 6.29 3.52
C PHE A 79 -13.07 7.38 2.67
N CYS A 80 -12.42 7.00 1.57
CA CYS A 80 -11.84 7.98 0.64
C CYS A 80 -12.92 8.84 -0.04
N GLU A 81 -14.10 8.28 -0.36
CA GLU A 81 -15.25 9.02 -0.88
C GLU A 81 -15.80 10.05 0.13
N GLU A 82 -15.85 9.70 1.42
CA GLU A 82 -16.24 10.65 2.48
C GLU A 82 -15.29 11.85 2.54
N VAL A 83 -13.98 11.63 2.40
CA VAL A 83 -12.96 12.68 2.36
C VAL A 83 -13.07 13.50 1.07
N LYS A 84 -13.21 12.83 -0.08
CA LYS A 84 -13.35 13.50 -1.38
C LYS A 84 -14.53 14.47 -1.43
N LYS A 85 -15.68 14.09 -0.85
CA LYS A 85 -16.87 14.96 -0.78
C LYS A 85 -16.60 16.29 -0.08
N LYS A 86 -15.71 16.30 0.92
CA LYS A 86 -15.32 17.50 1.66
C LYS A 86 -14.20 18.28 0.94
N HIS A 87 -13.33 17.60 0.22
CA HIS A 87 -12.14 18.16 -0.44
C HIS A 87 -12.17 17.90 -1.96
N PRO A 88 -13.15 18.46 -2.71
CA PRO A 88 -13.38 18.11 -4.11
C PRO A 88 -12.21 18.47 -5.04
N ARG A 89 -11.33 19.40 -4.63
CA ARG A 89 -10.13 19.81 -5.38
C ARG A 89 -9.04 18.75 -5.39
N VAL A 90 -8.90 17.97 -4.32
CA VAL A 90 -7.86 16.93 -4.20
C VAL A 90 -8.30 15.71 -5.00
N THR A 91 -7.42 15.16 -5.83
CA THR A 91 -7.73 13.98 -6.65
C THR A 91 -7.99 12.75 -5.79
N TYR A 92 -8.80 11.82 -6.28
CA TYR A 92 -8.96 10.52 -5.63
C TYR A 92 -7.62 9.79 -5.49
N ALA A 93 -6.79 9.86 -6.53
CA ALA A 93 -5.46 9.26 -6.55
C ALA A 93 -4.58 9.77 -5.40
N ASP A 94 -4.54 11.09 -5.16
CA ASP A 94 -3.80 11.65 -4.02
C ASP A 94 -4.45 11.28 -2.67
N ILE A 95 -5.77 11.29 -2.55
CA ILE A 95 -6.47 10.88 -1.31
C ILE A 95 -6.13 9.43 -0.94
N ILE A 96 -6.17 8.51 -1.92
CA ILE A 96 -5.90 7.08 -1.71
C ILE A 96 -4.46 6.86 -1.26
N GLN A 97 -3.48 7.46 -1.94
CA GLN A 97 -2.07 7.29 -1.58
C GLN A 97 -1.73 7.99 -0.27
N LEU A 98 -2.32 9.17 0.02
CA LEU A 98 -2.19 9.83 1.32
C LEU A 98 -2.77 8.97 2.46
N ALA A 99 -3.88 8.27 2.21
CA ALA A 99 -4.45 7.36 3.19
C ALA A 99 -3.53 6.17 3.50
N GLY A 100 -2.81 5.65 2.51
CA GLY A 100 -1.79 4.62 2.68
C GLY A 100 -0.60 5.08 3.52
N VAL A 101 -0.08 6.28 3.24
CA VAL A 101 1.00 6.91 4.02
C VAL A 101 0.58 7.10 5.48
N LEU A 102 -0.58 7.73 5.71
CA LEU A 102 -1.09 7.97 7.06
C LEU A 102 -1.40 6.68 7.81
N ALA A 103 -1.83 5.62 7.13
CA ALA A 103 -2.08 4.33 7.75
C ALA A 103 -0.81 3.72 8.35
N VAL A 104 0.36 3.96 7.74
CA VAL A 104 1.66 3.51 8.27
C VAL A 104 2.07 4.39 9.44
N GLU A 105 2.08 5.71 9.25
CA GLU A 105 2.53 6.69 10.24
C GLU A 105 1.71 6.62 11.54
N LEU A 106 0.38 6.62 11.43
CA LEU A 106 -0.52 6.64 12.59
C LEU A 106 -0.62 5.30 13.31
N SER A 107 -0.11 4.22 12.70
CA SER A 107 0.06 2.91 13.34
C SER A 107 1.43 2.74 14.00
N GLY A 108 2.27 3.78 14.01
CA GLY A 108 3.60 3.77 14.65
C GLY A 108 4.75 3.38 13.72
N GLY A 109 4.52 3.33 12.41
CA GLY A 109 5.53 3.06 11.40
C GLY A 109 6.37 4.29 11.03
N PRO A 110 7.23 4.19 10.01
CA PRO A 110 8.06 5.29 9.56
C PRO A 110 7.24 6.41 8.88
N CYS A 111 7.78 7.63 8.92
CA CYS A 111 7.33 8.75 8.08
C CYS A 111 7.63 8.47 6.60
N ILE A 112 6.68 8.76 5.71
CA ILE A 112 6.84 8.55 4.26
C ILE A 112 6.57 9.87 3.53
N ASP A 113 7.58 10.37 2.82
CA ASP A 113 7.46 11.62 2.06
C ASP A 113 6.37 11.51 0.99
N PHE A 114 5.27 12.26 1.18
CA PHE A 114 4.16 12.32 0.24
C PHE A 114 4.31 13.51 -0.73
N VAL A 115 4.20 13.24 -2.03
CA VAL A 115 4.17 14.28 -3.07
C VAL A 115 2.81 14.27 -3.76
N PRO A 116 2.05 15.39 -3.75
CA PRO A 116 0.76 15.49 -4.45
C PRO A 116 0.94 15.73 -5.95
N GLY A 117 -0.14 15.50 -6.70
CA GLY A 117 -0.22 15.81 -8.12
C GLY A 117 -0.67 14.64 -9.00
N ARG A 118 -1.09 13.51 -8.40
CA ARG A 118 -1.59 12.36 -9.16
C ARG A 118 -2.89 12.71 -9.88
N MET A 119 -3.07 12.18 -11.07
CA MET A 119 -4.26 12.37 -11.89
C MET A 119 -5.25 11.23 -11.68
N ASP A 120 -6.53 11.58 -11.55
CA ASP A 120 -7.60 10.59 -11.56
C ASP A 120 -7.80 10.02 -12.97
N THR A 121 -7.89 8.70 -13.07
CA THR A 121 -8.39 8.03 -14.27
C THR A 121 -9.89 7.71 -14.15
N ASN A 122 -10.57 7.60 -15.30
CA ASN A 122 -11.93 7.06 -15.41
C ASN A 122 -11.95 5.71 -16.12
N VAL A 123 -10.78 5.11 -16.36
CA VAL A 123 -10.61 3.80 -16.96
C VAL A 123 -10.02 2.87 -15.92
N ALA A 124 -10.67 1.73 -15.71
CA ALA A 124 -10.18 0.68 -14.81
C ALA A 124 -8.88 0.07 -15.35
N ASP A 125 -7.96 -0.23 -14.44
CA ASP A 125 -6.68 -0.80 -14.81
C ASP A 125 -6.76 -2.32 -14.98
N LYS A 126 -5.80 -2.85 -15.74
CA LYS A 126 -5.60 -4.29 -15.82
C LYS A 126 -4.92 -4.77 -14.53
N LEU A 127 -5.55 -5.70 -13.83
CA LEU A 127 -5.04 -6.17 -12.55
C LEU A 127 -3.69 -6.88 -12.65
N ASN A 128 -2.81 -6.55 -11.70
CA ASN A 128 -1.53 -7.22 -11.46
C ASN A 128 -1.30 -7.51 -9.96
N ILE A 129 -2.38 -7.73 -9.20
CA ILE A 129 -2.29 -8.02 -7.76
C ILE A 129 -1.64 -9.40 -7.53
N PRO A 130 -0.63 -9.53 -6.63
CA PRO A 130 -0.03 -10.82 -6.31
C PRO A 130 -1.06 -11.83 -5.78
N ASN A 131 -1.03 -13.06 -6.28
CA ASN A 131 -1.85 -14.14 -5.73
C ASN A 131 -1.22 -14.63 -4.41
N PRO A 132 -1.95 -14.64 -3.28
CA PRO A 132 -1.38 -15.08 -2.01
C PRO A 132 -0.91 -16.54 -2.01
N ARG A 133 -1.41 -17.37 -2.94
CA ARG A 133 -1.00 -18.78 -3.13
C ARG A 133 0.25 -18.96 -3.99
N GLY A 134 0.85 -17.90 -4.51
CA GLY A 134 2.09 -17.95 -5.30
C GLY A 134 3.33 -18.24 -4.46
N GLY A 135 4.47 -18.36 -5.14
CA GLY A 135 5.82 -18.48 -4.55
C GLY A 135 6.74 -17.34 -4.98
N ALA A 136 8.06 -17.50 -4.76
CA ALA A 136 9.05 -16.45 -5.00
C ALA A 136 9.08 -15.98 -6.47
N ASP A 137 9.05 -16.89 -7.44
CA ASP A 137 9.01 -16.52 -8.86
C ASP A 137 7.74 -15.75 -9.24
N HIS A 138 6.61 -16.06 -8.57
CA HIS A 138 5.38 -15.32 -8.76
C HIS A 138 5.51 -13.88 -8.24
N LEU A 139 6.07 -13.72 -7.03
CA LEU A 139 6.35 -12.40 -6.48
C LEU A 139 7.27 -11.59 -7.39
N ARG A 140 8.38 -12.18 -7.86
CA ARG A 140 9.28 -11.52 -8.81
C ARG A 140 8.56 -11.09 -10.08
N ARG A 141 7.83 -11.99 -10.76
CA ARG A 141 7.09 -11.61 -11.97
C ARG A 141 6.14 -10.43 -11.73
N THR A 142 5.38 -10.47 -10.64
CA THR A 142 4.40 -9.43 -10.33
C THR A 142 5.05 -8.09 -9.97
N PHE A 143 6.04 -8.07 -9.07
CA PHE A 143 6.69 -6.85 -8.61
C PHE A 143 7.70 -6.29 -9.63
N TYR A 144 8.36 -7.14 -10.42
CA TYR A 144 9.25 -6.69 -11.49
C TYR A 144 8.46 -5.99 -12.60
N GLN A 145 7.21 -6.42 -12.87
CA GLN A 145 6.31 -5.69 -13.76
C GLN A 145 6.00 -4.28 -13.24
N MET A 146 5.98 -4.09 -11.92
CA MET A 146 5.86 -2.76 -11.29
C MET A 146 7.17 -1.96 -11.33
N GLY A 147 8.29 -2.57 -11.73
CA GLY A 147 9.63 -1.97 -11.65
C GLY A 147 10.25 -2.01 -10.24
N LEU A 148 9.75 -2.87 -9.36
CA LEU A 148 10.24 -3.02 -7.98
C LEU A 148 11.24 -4.18 -7.86
N SER A 149 12.21 -4.06 -6.95
CA SER A 149 13.31 -5.01 -6.75
C SER A 149 12.98 -6.12 -5.73
N ASP A 150 13.88 -7.11 -5.60
CA ASP A 150 13.81 -8.14 -4.54
C ASP A 150 13.78 -7.52 -3.12
N LYS A 151 14.49 -6.41 -2.88
CA LYS A 151 14.42 -5.67 -1.60
C LYS A 151 13.01 -5.13 -1.36
N ASP A 152 12.43 -4.51 -2.39
CA ASP A 152 11.10 -3.92 -2.32
C ASP A 152 10.03 -5.00 -2.06
N ILE A 153 10.14 -6.18 -2.69
CA ILE A 153 9.25 -7.33 -2.42
C ILE A 153 9.24 -7.68 -0.94
N VAL A 154 10.40 -7.94 -0.35
CA VAL A 154 10.49 -8.42 1.03
C VAL A 154 10.02 -7.34 2.01
N VAL A 155 10.49 -6.11 1.83
CA VAL A 155 10.18 -5.04 2.78
C VAL A 155 8.72 -4.63 2.72
N LEU A 156 8.13 -4.51 1.52
CA LEU A 156 6.71 -4.17 1.38
C LEU A 156 5.79 -5.28 1.90
N SER A 157 6.21 -6.55 1.84
CA SER A 157 5.48 -7.65 2.49
C SER A 157 5.31 -7.46 4.00
N GLY A 158 6.21 -6.69 4.62
CA GLY A 158 6.12 -6.25 6.02
C GLY A 158 4.83 -5.49 6.37
N ALA A 159 4.13 -4.94 5.37
CA ALA A 159 2.82 -4.31 5.57
C ALA A 159 1.78 -5.27 6.17
N HIS A 160 1.93 -6.58 5.99
CA HIS A 160 1.11 -7.60 6.64
C HIS A 160 1.21 -7.59 8.17
N THR A 161 2.15 -6.84 8.76
CA THR A 161 2.15 -6.55 10.20
C THR A 161 0.83 -5.92 10.67
N LEU A 162 0.13 -5.21 9.76
CA LEU A 162 -1.21 -4.66 9.97
C LEU A 162 -2.32 -5.57 9.44
N GLY A 163 -3.42 -5.62 10.19
CA GLY A 163 -4.67 -6.24 9.76
C GLY A 163 -4.69 -7.76 9.82
N ARG A 164 -5.53 -8.34 8.96
CA ARG A 164 -5.80 -9.78 8.93
C ARG A 164 -6.40 -10.24 7.61
N ALA A 165 -6.22 -11.52 7.32
CA ALA A 165 -6.97 -12.22 6.29
C ALA A 165 -8.39 -12.55 6.78
N ARG A 166 -9.35 -12.51 5.84
CA ARG A 166 -10.75 -12.90 6.02
C ARG A 166 -11.12 -13.97 4.99
N LYS A 167 -11.81 -15.03 5.45
CA LYS A 167 -12.10 -16.23 4.65
C LYS A 167 -12.94 -15.87 3.43
N GLU A 168 -13.91 -15.00 3.63
CA GLU A 168 -14.82 -14.48 2.61
C GLU A 168 -14.11 -13.66 1.53
N ASN A 169 -12.93 -13.07 1.83
CA ASN A 169 -12.20 -12.20 0.90
C ASN A 169 -11.12 -12.96 0.12
N SER A 170 -10.37 -13.84 0.77
CA SER A 170 -9.17 -14.47 0.21
C SER A 170 -9.12 -16.00 0.30
N GLY A 171 -10.06 -16.59 1.05
CA GLY A 171 -10.03 -17.99 1.46
C GLY A 171 -9.13 -18.28 2.67
N PHE A 172 -8.34 -17.31 3.13
CA PHE A 172 -7.52 -17.41 4.34
C PHE A 172 -8.16 -16.66 5.52
N ASN A 173 -7.89 -17.09 6.74
CA ASN A 173 -8.46 -16.47 7.94
C ASN A 173 -7.42 -16.36 9.05
N GLY A 174 -7.32 -15.17 9.65
CA GLY A 174 -6.45 -14.90 10.78
C GLY A 174 -5.57 -13.67 10.57
N PRO A 175 -5.07 -13.06 11.66
CA PRO A 175 -4.06 -12.02 11.58
C PRO A 175 -2.67 -12.60 11.30
N PHE A 176 -1.76 -11.80 10.76
CA PHE A 176 -0.35 -12.20 10.57
C PHE A 176 0.50 -11.97 11.82
N THR A 177 0.06 -11.04 12.68
CA THR A 177 0.71 -10.67 13.94
C THR A 177 -0.33 -10.61 15.06
N ARG A 178 0.11 -10.55 16.32
CA ARG A 178 -0.80 -10.48 17.47
C ARG A 178 -1.46 -9.10 17.61
N ASN A 179 -0.73 -8.03 17.27
CA ASN A 179 -1.24 -6.66 17.33
C ASN A 179 -1.50 -6.14 15.92
N THR A 180 -2.74 -6.27 15.45
CA THR A 180 -3.11 -5.97 14.06
C THR A 180 -3.19 -4.48 13.71
N LEU A 181 -2.94 -3.58 14.67
CA LEU A 181 -3.06 -2.13 14.48
C LEU A 181 -1.74 -1.39 14.73
N LYS A 182 -0.68 -2.11 15.09
CA LYS A 182 0.66 -1.55 15.31
C LYS A 182 1.56 -1.92 14.14
N PHE A 183 2.18 -0.92 13.54
CA PHE A 183 3.16 -1.11 12.49
C PHE A 183 4.53 -1.31 13.13
N ASP A 184 5.01 -2.55 13.14
CA ASP A 184 6.29 -2.94 13.72
C ASP A 184 6.87 -4.14 12.96
N ASN A 185 8.07 -4.61 13.32
CA ASN A 185 8.72 -5.72 12.63
C ASN A 185 8.18 -7.12 12.98
N SER A 186 7.08 -7.23 13.74
CA SER A 186 6.52 -8.51 14.21
C SER A 186 6.22 -9.49 13.08
N TYR A 187 5.84 -9.00 11.89
CA TYR A 187 5.62 -9.86 10.72
C TYR A 187 6.85 -10.73 10.40
N PHE A 188 8.05 -10.12 10.35
CA PHE A 188 9.28 -10.85 10.05
C PHE A 188 9.69 -11.76 11.20
N VAL A 189 9.47 -11.31 12.45
CA VAL A 189 9.71 -12.15 13.64
C VAL A 189 8.84 -13.41 13.61
N GLU A 190 7.55 -13.26 13.32
CA GLU A 190 6.62 -14.40 13.23
C GLU A 190 6.92 -15.29 12.03
N LEU A 191 7.40 -14.74 10.90
CA LEU A 191 7.87 -15.53 9.77
C LEU A 191 9.02 -16.46 10.14
N MET A 192 10.03 -15.95 10.85
CA MET A 192 11.20 -16.72 11.29
C MET A 192 10.86 -17.82 12.30
N ARG A 193 9.73 -17.71 13.01
CA ARG A 193 9.24 -18.72 13.96
C ARG A 193 8.56 -19.93 13.30
N GLY A 194 8.23 -19.86 12.01
CA GLY A 194 7.43 -20.90 11.34
C GLY A 194 5.95 -20.83 11.71
N GLU A 195 5.26 -21.95 11.87
CA GLU A 195 3.83 -21.94 12.20
C GLU A 195 3.57 -21.48 13.64
N THR A 196 2.54 -20.66 13.85
CA THR A 196 2.18 -20.13 15.17
C THR A 196 0.66 -20.19 15.35
N PRO A 197 0.15 -20.87 16.40
CA PRO A 197 -1.29 -20.99 16.62
C PRO A 197 -2.01 -19.64 16.61
N GLY A 198 -3.07 -19.55 15.81
CA GLY A 198 -3.89 -18.34 15.68
C GLY A 198 -3.37 -17.28 14.71
N LEU A 199 -2.16 -17.43 14.15
CA LEU A 199 -1.63 -16.55 13.12
C LEU A 199 -1.67 -17.23 11.75
N VAL A 200 -1.84 -16.43 10.69
CA VAL A 200 -1.82 -16.90 9.30
C VAL A 200 -0.50 -16.54 8.63
N LYS A 201 -0.05 -17.41 7.72
CA LYS A 201 1.04 -17.16 6.78
C LYS A 201 0.60 -17.66 5.41
N PHE A 202 0.54 -16.77 4.43
CA PHE A 202 0.26 -17.16 3.05
C PHE A 202 1.44 -17.96 2.47
N PRO A 203 1.20 -18.78 1.44
CA PRO A 203 2.28 -19.38 0.66
C PRO A 203 3.32 -18.37 0.17
N THR A 204 2.88 -17.18 -0.24
CA THR A 204 3.78 -16.06 -0.61
C THR A 204 4.64 -15.57 0.56
N ASP A 205 4.09 -15.44 1.78
CA ASP A 205 4.87 -15.07 2.96
C ASP A 205 5.93 -16.15 3.28
N LYS A 206 5.55 -17.43 3.19
CA LYS A 206 6.46 -18.56 3.40
C LYS A 206 7.57 -18.61 2.34
N ALA A 207 7.28 -18.20 1.11
CA ALA A 207 8.28 -18.13 0.06
C ALA A 207 9.43 -17.16 0.38
N LEU A 208 9.18 -16.11 1.18
CA LEU A 208 10.21 -15.14 1.58
C LEU A 208 11.31 -15.76 2.45
N VAL A 209 10.99 -16.77 3.26
CA VAL A 209 11.98 -17.46 4.12
C VAL A 209 12.62 -18.68 3.44
N GLN A 210 12.03 -19.14 2.34
CA GLN A 210 12.50 -20.29 1.55
C GLN A 210 13.45 -19.87 0.44
N ASP A 211 13.25 -18.70 -0.15
CA ASP A 211 14.09 -18.17 -1.22
C ASP A 211 15.44 -17.65 -0.68
N PRO A 212 16.58 -18.03 -1.29
CA PRO A 212 17.91 -17.70 -0.78
C PRO A 212 18.27 -16.20 -0.88
N VAL A 213 17.58 -15.43 -1.75
CA VAL A 213 17.79 -13.98 -1.87
C VAL A 213 16.89 -13.21 -0.92
N PHE A 214 15.64 -13.66 -0.74
CA PHE A 214 14.70 -13.01 0.17
C PHE A 214 15.03 -13.26 1.65
N ARG A 215 15.45 -14.48 2.00
CA ARG A 215 15.63 -14.87 3.39
C ARG A 215 16.60 -13.97 4.17
N PRO A 216 17.78 -13.58 3.66
CA PRO A 216 18.67 -12.67 4.37
C PRO A 216 18.02 -11.32 4.72
N LEU A 217 17.12 -10.80 3.88
CA LEU A 217 16.36 -9.58 4.15
C LEU A 217 15.30 -9.80 5.24
N VAL A 218 14.59 -10.93 5.21
CA VAL A 218 13.65 -11.30 6.29
C VAL A 218 14.37 -11.38 7.62
N GLU A 219 15.55 -12.01 7.66
CA GLU A 219 16.37 -12.12 8.86
C GLU A 219 16.88 -10.75 9.36
N LEU A 220 17.29 -9.87 8.43
CA LEU A 220 17.69 -8.49 8.74
C LEU A 220 16.54 -7.75 9.43
N TYR A 221 15.34 -7.74 8.82
CA TYR A 221 14.19 -7.00 9.33
C TYR A 221 13.63 -7.60 10.62
N ALA A 222 13.70 -8.92 10.80
CA ALA A 222 13.33 -9.57 12.06
C ALA A 222 14.25 -9.16 13.23
N ARG A 223 15.55 -8.93 12.97
CA ARG A 223 16.53 -8.52 13.99
C ARG A 223 16.58 -7.01 14.21
N HIS A 224 16.28 -6.22 13.19
CA HIS A 224 16.52 -4.77 13.20
C HIS A 224 15.31 -3.99 12.66
N GLU A 225 14.39 -3.62 13.55
CA GLU A 225 13.22 -2.82 13.20
C GLU A 225 13.58 -1.47 12.57
N GLY A 226 14.64 -0.80 13.04
CA GLY A 226 15.11 0.45 12.42
C GLY A 226 15.56 0.28 10.97
N ALA A 227 16.10 -0.89 10.59
CA ALA A 227 16.42 -1.19 9.20
C ALA A 227 15.14 -1.42 8.37
N PHE A 228 14.18 -2.17 8.93
CA PHE A 228 12.86 -2.35 8.32
C PHE A 228 12.18 -1.01 8.06
N PHE A 229 12.12 -0.11 9.04
CA PHE A 229 11.42 1.17 8.91
C PHE A 229 12.04 2.07 7.83
N ARG A 230 13.37 2.21 7.83
CA ARG A 230 14.07 2.99 6.80
C ARG A 230 13.80 2.44 5.41
N ASP A 231 13.94 1.13 5.24
CA ASP A 231 13.81 0.49 3.93
C ASP A 231 12.33 0.43 3.48
N TYR A 232 11.39 0.30 4.42
CA TYR A 232 9.96 0.35 4.14
C TYR A 232 9.53 1.73 3.66
N ALA A 233 10.04 2.81 4.28
CA ALA A 233 9.73 4.17 3.84
C ALA A 233 10.20 4.42 2.40
N GLU A 234 11.41 3.96 2.07
CA GLU A 234 11.99 4.05 0.72
C GLU A 234 11.12 3.29 -0.30
N SER A 235 10.80 2.02 -0.03
CA SER A 235 10.03 1.18 -0.95
C SER A 235 8.56 1.57 -1.05
N HIS A 236 7.94 2.02 0.05
CA HIS A 236 6.57 2.53 0.02
C HIS A 236 6.49 3.82 -0.80
N LYS A 237 7.48 4.71 -0.69
CA LYS A 237 7.55 5.90 -1.55
C LYS A 237 7.59 5.52 -3.03
N LYS A 238 8.48 4.59 -3.42
CA LYS A 238 8.54 4.06 -4.80
C LYS A 238 7.20 3.50 -5.25
N LEU A 239 6.58 2.65 -4.43
CA LEU A 239 5.25 2.07 -4.71
C LEU A 239 4.18 3.16 -4.91
N SER A 240 4.15 4.16 -4.03
CA SER A 240 3.16 5.24 -4.06
C SER A 240 3.33 6.20 -5.24
N GLU A 241 4.45 6.12 -5.97
CA GLU A 241 4.78 6.98 -7.12
C GLU A 241 4.81 6.19 -8.44
N LEU A 242 4.39 4.92 -8.46
CA LEU A 242 4.34 4.11 -9.69
C LEU A 242 3.39 4.70 -10.73
N GLY A 243 3.93 5.06 -11.90
CA GLY A 243 3.18 5.73 -12.97
C GLY A 243 2.96 7.23 -12.73
N PHE A 244 3.51 7.79 -11.65
CA PHE A 244 3.48 9.21 -11.33
C PHE A 244 4.87 9.82 -11.43
N THR A 245 5.00 10.91 -12.16
CA THR A 245 6.22 11.71 -12.21
C THR A 245 5.97 13.04 -11.49
N PRO A 246 6.53 13.23 -10.28
CA PRO A 246 6.48 14.51 -9.59
C PRO A 246 6.95 15.66 -10.47
N SER A 247 6.18 16.75 -10.53
CA SER A 247 6.67 17.93 -11.23
C SER A 247 7.81 18.57 -10.43
N LEU A 248 8.91 18.92 -11.11
CA LEU A 248 10.13 19.48 -10.51
C LEU A 248 9.91 20.80 -9.74
N HIS A 249 8.72 21.40 -9.82
CA HIS A 249 8.36 22.67 -9.19
C HIS A 249 7.61 22.51 -7.85
N VAL A 250 7.30 21.29 -7.39
CA VAL A 250 6.68 21.07 -6.07
C VAL A 250 7.77 20.98 -5.01
N TRP A 251 7.91 22.07 -4.27
CA TRP A 251 8.83 22.27 -3.14
C TRP A 251 8.90 21.05 -2.20
N ARG A 252 10.13 20.58 -1.92
CA ARG A 252 10.42 19.66 -0.82
C ARG A 252 10.19 20.41 0.49
N TRP A 253 9.24 19.94 1.31
CA TRP A 253 9.14 20.38 2.70
C TRP A 253 10.32 19.78 3.50
N MET A 254 11.01 20.62 4.26
CA MET A 254 11.89 20.27 5.38
C MET A 254 11.10 20.35 6.68
#